data_AF-A0A4D6FCA4-F1
#
_entry.id   AF-A0A4D6FCA4-F1
#
_cell.length_a   1.000
_cell.length_b   1.000
_cell.length_c   1.000
_cell.angle_alpha   90.00
_cell.angle_beta   90.00
_cell.angle_gamma   90.00
#
_symmetry.space_group_name_H-M   'P 1'
#
loop_
_entity.id
_entity.type
_entity.pdbx_description
1 polymer ?
#
loop_
_entity_poly.entity_id
_entity_poly.type
_entity_poly.pdbx_seq_one_letter_code
_entity_poly.pdbx_strand_id
1 'polypeptide(L)'
;NGFIVLEIQGEGQFNDAEIRQWLSNRYWNSSFTGLQVGPRTFRNGSISNSGEFGYVRQFFKIISDGTQQTIDHTIDKSGKRLRLALASDVESNAIADLRVVLKLNLANQAFKLTSGSQGTVALTAGALWNASYTAD
;
A
#
# COMPACT_ATOMS: atom_id res chain seq x y z
N ASN A 1 -3.57 -0.08 14.98
CA ASN A 1 -3.00 0.44 13.72
C ASN A 1 -3.97 0.16 12.59
N GLY A 2 -4.27 1.17 11.77
CA GLY A 2 -5.18 1.04 10.64
C GLY A 2 -4.52 0.42 9.40
N PHE A 3 -5.33 0.14 8.39
CA PHE A 3 -4.86 -0.43 7.12
C PHE A 3 -5.53 0.25 5.92
N ILE A 4 -4.80 0.37 4.82
CA ILE A 4 -5.41 0.49 3.50
C ILE A 4 -5.70 -0.93 3.00
N VAL A 5 -6.90 -1.16 2.48
CA VAL A 5 -7.36 -2.46 2.04
C VAL A 5 -7.72 -2.42 0.57
N LEU A 6 -7.16 -3.35 -0.19
CA LEU A 6 -7.55 -3.66 -1.56
C LEU A 6 -8.15 -5.05 -1.59
N GLU A 7 -9.31 -5.21 -2.20
CA GLU A 7 -9.98 -6.50 -2.29
C GLU A 7 -10.37 -6.82 -3.74
N ILE A 8 -9.98 -8.01 -4.19
CA ILE A 8 -10.35 -8.55 -5.48
C ILE A 8 -11.71 -9.25 -5.34
N GLN A 9 -12.65 -8.84 -6.19
CA GLN A 9 -13.91 -9.52 -6.42
C GLN A 9 -13.80 -10.43 -7.65
N GLY A 10 -14.57 -11.51 -7.66
CA GLY A 10 -14.55 -12.49 -8.76
C GLY A 10 -13.37 -13.48 -8.67
N GLU A 11 -12.95 -13.99 -9.83
CA GLU A 11 -12.06 -15.16 -9.98
C GLU A 11 -10.57 -14.79 -10.06
N GLY A 12 -10.15 -13.86 -9.21
CA GLY A 12 -8.77 -13.41 -9.10
C GLY A 12 -8.20 -13.50 -7.69
N GLN A 13 -6.89 -13.56 -7.61
CA GLN A 13 -6.11 -13.48 -6.37
C GLN A 13 -4.88 -12.59 -6.58
N PHE A 14 -4.40 -12.00 -5.50
CA PHE A 14 -3.09 -11.37 -5.48
C PHE A 14 -1.99 -12.42 -5.64
N ASN A 15 -0.93 -12.03 -6.35
CA ASN A 15 0.31 -12.79 -6.40
C ASN A 15 1.27 -12.25 -5.35
N ASP A 16 1.54 -13.04 -4.31
CA ASP A 16 2.31 -12.61 -3.13
C ASP A 16 3.71 -12.10 -3.49
N ALA A 17 4.46 -12.85 -4.30
CA ALA A 17 5.81 -12.49 -4.68
C ALA A 17 5.85 -11.16 -5.48
N GLU A 18 4.89 -10.95 -6.37
CA GLU A 18 4.82 -9.76 -7.22
C GLU A 18 4.29 -8.55 -6.45
N ILE A 19 3.34 -8.75 -5.53
CA ILE A 19 2.90 -7.69 -4.60
C ILE A 19 4.07 -7.26 -3.71
N ARG A 20 4.83 -8.20 -3.16
CA ARG A 20 6.03 -7.88 -2.38
C ARG A 20 7.01 -7.04 -3.20
N GLN A 21 7.29 -7.43 -4.44
CA GLN A 21 8.18 -6.67 -5.33
C GLN A 21 7.64 -5.27 -5.63
N TRP A 22 6.36 -5.15 -5.98
CA TRP A 22 5.71 -3.87 -6.29
C TRP A 22 5.70 -2.89 -5.11
N LEU A 23 5.54 -3.42 -3.89
CA LEU A 23 5.51 -2.65 -2.64
C LEU A 23 6.90 -2.46 -2.01
N SER A 24 7.96 -2.89 -2.70
CA SER A 24 9.34 -2.70 -2.26
C SER A 24 10.01 -1.58 -3.04
N ASN A 25 10.98 -0.94 -2.40
CA ASN A 25 11.95 -0.11 -3.13
C ASN A 25 13.08 -0.98 -3.69
N ARG A 26 13.91 -0.41 -4.57
CA ARG A 26 14.95 -1.17 -5.29
C ARG A 26 16.16 -1.49 -4.41
N TYR A 27 16.55 -0.55 -3.55
CA TYR A 27 17.66 -0.63 -2.60
C TYR A 27 17.36 0.22 -1.36
N TRP A 28 18.16 0.07 -0.31
CA TRP A 28 18.08 0.88 0.92
C TRP A 28 17.93 2.38 0.61
N ASN A 29 16.97 3.03 1.28
CA ASN A 29 16.61 4.45 1.11
C ASN A 29 16.19 4.90 -0.31
N SER A 30 16.11 4.01 -1.31
CA SER A 30 15.56 4.38 -2.62
C SER A 30 14.05 4.64 -2.54
N SER A 31 13.53 5.36 -3.53
CA SER A 31 12.09 5.65 -3.61
C SER A 31 11.30 4.39 -3.95
N PHE A 32 10.13 4.27 -3.32
CA PHE A 32 9.07 3.38 -3.76
C PHE A 32 8.52 3.87 -5.10
N THR A 33 8.35 2.95 -6.04
CA THR A 33 7.78 3.25 -7.37
C THR A 33 6.32 2.83 -7.44
N GLY A 34 5.94 1.75 -6.74
CA GLY A 34 4.57 1.23 -6.71
C GLY A 34 3.58 2.04 -5.86
N LEU A 35 4.09 2.87 -4.93
CA LEU A 35 3.27 3.68 -4.03
C LEU A 35 3.87 5.08 -3.87
N GLN A 36 3.02 6.10 -3.87
CA GLN A 36 3.36 7.47 -3.52
C GLN A 36 2.42 8.01 -2.44
N VAL A 37 2.92 8.92 -1.62
CA VAL A 37 2.16 9.59 -0.56
C VAL A 37 2.24 11.11 -0.70
N GLY A 38 1.24 11.82 -0.22
CA GLY A 38 1.23 13.29 -0.25
C GLY A 38 0.26 13.89 0.78
N PRO A 39 0.21 15.23 0.85
CA PRO A 39 0.99 16.18 0.06
C PRO A 39 2.47 16.25 0.51
N ARG A 40 3.39 16.43 -0.44
CA ARG A 40 4.76 16.89 -0.20
C ARG A 40 4.96 18.25 -0.83
N THR A 41 5.37 19.23 -0.03
CA THR A 41 5.80 20.55 -0.50
C THR A 41 7.28 20.52 -0.84
N PHE A 42 7.61 20.85 -2.09
CA PHE A 42 8.98 20.96 -2.57
C PHE A 42 9.53 22.35 -2.30
N ARG A 43 10.86 22.52 -2.34
CA ARG A 43 11.53 23.82 -2.11
C ARG A 43 11.06 24.94 -3.04
N ASN A 44 10.55 24.60 -4.22
CA ASN A 44 9.98 25.54 -5.19
C ASN A 44 8.50 25.86 -4.94
N GLY A 45 7.92 25.42 -3.83
CA GLY A 45 6.50 25.60 -3.50
C GLY A 45 5.54 24.66 -4.23
N SER A 46 6.04 23.78 -5.12
CA SER A 46 5.20 22.77 -5.76
C SER A 46 4.69 21.76 -4.72
N ILE A 47 3.43 21.35 -4.85
CA ILE A 47 2.83 20.28 -4.04
C ILE A 47 2.62 19.07 -4.95
N SER A 48 3.21 17.93 -4.59
CA SER A 48 3.02 16.69 -5.34
C SER A 48 3.08 15.46 -4.41
N ASN A 49 2.82 14.29 -4.97
CA ASN A 49 3.00 13.01 -4.28
C ASN A 49 4.47 12.56 -4.42
N SER A 50 4.97 11.83 -3.42
CA SER A 50 6.34 11.34 -3.39
C SER A 50 6.40 9.89 -2.95
N GLY A 51 7.24 9.10 -3.63
CA GLY A 51 7.60 7.75 -3.22
C GLY A 51 8.89 7.71 -2.39
N GLU A 52 9.47 8.85 -2.04
CA GLU A 52 10.71 8.89 -1.27
C GLU A 52 10.51 8.22 0.10
N PHE A 53 11.44 7.34 0.49
CA PHE A 53 11.35 6.51 1.69
C PHE A 53 11.00 7.33 2.95
N GLY A 54 11.66 8.48 3.14
CA GLY A 54 11.45 9.34 4.30
C GLY A 54 10.02 9.90 4.44
N TYR A 55 9.28 9.99 3.33
CA TYR A 55 7.87 10.40 3.31
C TYR A 55 6.95 9.19 3.42
N VAL A 56 7.21 8.12 2.66
CA VAL A 56 6.37 6.91 2.71
C VAL A 56 6.32 6.30 4.11
N ARG A 57 7.45 6.32 4.85
CA ARG A 57 7.51 5.82 6.25
C ARG A 57 6.66 6.61 7.25
N GLN A 58 6.21 7.83 6.92
CA GLN A 58 5.31 8.61 7.78
C GLN A 58 3.85 8.13 7.67
N PHE A 59 3.54 7.37 6.62
CA PHE A 59 2.20 6.88 6.31
C PHE A 59 2.08 5.39 6.59
N PHE A 60 3.13 4.62 6.25
CA PHE A 60 3.10 3.17 6.28
C PHE A 60 4.18 2.61 7.21
N LYS A 61 3.86 1.49 7.83
CA LYS A 61 4.86 0.66 8.49
C LYS A 61 5.75 0.04 7.42
N ILE A 62 7.06 0.11 7.62
CA ILE A 62 8.06 -0.41 6.69
C ILE A 62 8.85 -1.53 7.36
N ILE A 63 9.06 -2.63 6.65
CA ILE A 63 9.97 -3.71 7.02
C ILE A 63 11.22 -3.67 6.14
N SER A 64 12.35 -4.11 6.67
CA SER A 64 13.59 -4.23 5.93
C SER A 64 14.15 -5.63 6.00
N ASP A 65 14.73 -6.09 4.90
CA ASP A 65 15.55 -7.30 4.83
C ASP A 65 17.07 -7.01 4.80
N GLY A 66 17.46 -5.76 5.12
CA GLY A 66 18.84 -5.29 5.08
C GLY A 66 19.32 -4.84 3.69
N THR A 67 18.60 -5.17 2.62
CA THR A 67 18.93 -4.75 1.25
C THR A 67 17.91 -3.78 0.68
N GLN A 68 16.63 -4.04 0.94
CA GLN A 68 15.50 -3.22 0.52
C GLN A 68 14.55 -2.93 1.68
N GLN A 69 13.62 -2.02 1.41
CA GLN A 69 12.53 -1.62 2.27
C GLN A 69 11.22 -2.01 1.59
N THR A 70 10.31 -2.61 2.35
CA THR A 70 9.02 -3.07 1.86
C THR A 70 7.91 -2.50 2.75
N ILE A 71 6.84 -2.01 2.16
CA ILE A 71 5.65 -1.64 2.93
C ILE A 71 5.10 -2.91 3.58
N ASP A 72 4.94 -2.89 4.90
CA ASP A 72 4.39 -4.03 5.65
C ASP A 72 2.97 -4.32 5.14
N HIS A 73 2.77 -5.53 4.66
CA HIS A 73 1.53 -5.95 4.05
C HIS A 73 1.22 -7.40 4.36
N THR A 74 -0.07 -7.73 4.28
CA THR A 74 -0.54 -9.11 4.33
C THR A 74 -1.53 -9.36 3.22
N ILE A 75 -1.48 -10.55 2.65
CA ILE A 75 -2.52 -11.06 1.77
C ILE A 75 -3.28 -12.13 2.56
N ASP A 76 -4.58 -11.95 2.70
CA ASP A 76 -5.48 -12.89 3.37
C ASP A 76 -6.76 -13.12 2.54
N LYS A 77 -7.79 -13.70 3.17
CA LYS A 77 -9.06 -14.03 2.51
C LYS A 77 -8.83 -14.89 1.24
N SER A 78 -8.04 -15.94 1.39
CA SER A 78 -7.66 -16.85 0.30
C SER A 78 -7.07 -16.13 -0.91
N GLY A 79 -6.18 -15.16 -0.68
CA GLY A 79 -5.52 -14.40 -1.74
C GLY A 79 -6.31 -13.22 -2.27
N LYS A 80 -7.52 -12.95 -1.76
CA LYS A 80 -8.40 -11.89 -2.32
C LYS A 80 -8.24 -10.53 -1.68
N ARG A 81 -7.65 -10.43 -0.49
CA ARG A 81 -7.56 -9.16 0.23
C ARG A 81 -6.11 -8.84 0.59
N LEU A 82 -5.64 -7.69 0.11
CA LEU A 82 -4.34 -7.11 0.43
C LEU A 82 -4.55 -5.99 1.45
N ARG A 83 -3.83 -6.06 2.57
CA ARG A 83 -3.84 -5.04 3.62
C ARG A 83 -2.47 -4.43 3.73
N LEU A 84 -2.38 -3.10 3.59
CA LEU A 84 -1.16 -2.31 3.77
C LEU A 84 -1.22 -1.66 5.15
N ALA A 85 -0.24 -1.95 6.01
CA ALA A 85 -0.23 -1.47 7.38
C ALA A 85 0.18 -0.01 7.47
N LEU A 86 -0.65 0.81 8.12
CA LEU A 86 -0.33 2.20 8.40
C LEU A 86 0.72 2.31 9.52
N ALA A 87 1.51 3.38 9.47
CA ALA A 87 2.40 3.76 10.57
C ALA A 87 1.58 4.05 11.84
N SER A 88 2.12 3.74 13.01
CA SER A 88 1.40 3.90 14.29
C SER A 88 1.11 5.36 14.64
N ASP A 89 1.90 6.28 14.10
CA ASP A 89 1.86 7.72 14.31
C ASP A 89 1.26 8.48 13.11
N VAL A 90 0.65 7.78 12.14
CA VAL A 90 0.09 8.42 10.93
C VAL A 90 -0.93 9.52 11.25
N GLU A 91 -1.68 9.37 12.36
CA GLU A 91 -2.68 10.35 12.82
C GLU A 91 -2.04 11.54 13.56
N SER A 92 -0.91 11.32 14.25
CA SER A 92 -0.18 12.35 14.99
C SER A 92 0.63 13.28 14.07
N ASN A 93 0.84 12.87 12.82
CA ASN A 93 1.61 13.64 11.86
C ASN A 93 0.90 14.91 11.34
N ALA A 94 -0.35 15.17 11.75
CA ALA A 94 -1.13 16.40 11.47
C ALA A 94 -1.02 16.92 10.02
N ILE A 95 -0.97 15.99 9.05
CA ILE A 95 -0.88 16.32 7.64
C ILE A 95 -2.31 16.51 7.13
N ALA A 96 -2.68 17.74 6.79
CA ALA A 96 -3.94 17.99 6.08
C ALA A 96 -3.90 17.33 4.69
N ASP A 97 -5.03 16.80 4.24
CA ASP A 97 -5.21 16.22 2.90
C ASP A 97 -4.31 15.03 2.56
N LEU A 98 -4.05 14.14 3.53
CA LEU A 98 -3.32 12.89 3.31
C LEU A 98 -3.84 12.13 2.08
N ARG A 99 -2.94 11.85 1.14
CA ARG A 99 -3.22 11.11 -0.09
C ARG A 99 -2.27 9.93 -0.22
N VAL A 100 -2.84 8.80 -0.61
CA VAL A 100 -2.10 7.61 -1.02
C VAL A 100 -2.42 7.36 -2.48
N VAL A 101 -1.38 7.21 -3.30
CA VAL A 101 -1.50 6.89 -4.72
C VAL A 101 -0.84 5.56 -4.98
N LEU A 102 -1.68 4.56 -5.26
CA LEU A 102 -1.26 3.22 -5.67
C LEU A 102 -1.06 3.19 -7.18
N LYS A 103 0.17 2.93 -7.63
CA LYS A 103 0.53 2.86 -9.05
C LYS A 103 0.29 1.46 -9.59
N LEU A 104 -0.98 1.09 -9.76
CA LEU A 104 -1.39 -0.22 -10.27
C LEU A 104 -0.85 -0.49 -11.68
N ASN A 105 -0.62 0.55 -12.48
CA ASN A 105 0.01 0.44 -13.80
C ASN A 105 1.48 -0.03 -13.74
N LEU A 106 2.10 -0.04 -12.56
CA LEU A 106 3.45 -0.55 -12.32
C LEU A 106 3.45 -1.89 -11.57
N ALA A 107 2.27 -2.43 -11.24
CA ALA A 107 2.10 -3.69 -10.54
C ALA A 107 2.16 -4.86 -11.53
N ASN A 108 3.37 -5.23 -11.96
CA ASN A 108 3.58 -6.30 -12.92
C ASN A 108 3.12 -7.65 -12.35
N GLN A 109 2.20 -8.35 -13.03
CA GLN A 109 1.70 -9.67 -12.60
C GLN A 109 1.23 -9.77 -11.13
N ALA A 110 0.81 -8.63 -10.56
CA ALA A 110 0.32 -8.53 -9.19
C ALA A 110 -0.98 -9.32 -8.94
N PHE A 111 -1.63 -9.77 -10.02
CA PHE A 111 -2.90 -10.49 -10.01
C PHE A 111 -2.76 -11.78 -10.82
N LYS A 112 -3.33 -12.87 -10.30
CA LYS A 112 -3.47 -14.14 -11.00
C LYS A 112 -4.95 -14.53 -11.08
N LEU A 113 -5.37 -15.07 -12.23
CA LEU A 113 -6.71 -15.65 -12.39
C LEU A 113 -6.72 -17.06 -11.80
N THR A 114 -7.76 -17.39 -11.03
CA THR A 114 -7.91 -18.72 -10.43
C THR A 114 -8.74 -19.66 -11.30
N SER A 115 -9.58 -19.12 -12.19
CA SER A 115 -10.37 -19.91 -13.13
C SER A 115 -10.61 -19.14 -14.45
N GLY A 116 -10.81 -19.89 -15.54
CA GLY A 116 -10.61 -19.44 -16.92
C GLY A 116 -11.86 -19.06 -17.73
N SER A 117 -13.04 -18.94 -17.13
CA SER A 117 -14.16 -18.25 -17.80
C SER A 117 -14.14 -16.79 -17.40
N GLN A 118 -14.47 -15.87 -18.33
CA GLN A 118 -14.53 -14.41 -18.21
C GLN A 118 -15.35 -13.86 -17.02
N GLY A 119 -14.99 -14.23 -15.79
CA GLY A 119 -15.53 -13.66 -14.58
C GLY A 119 -14.94 -12.27 -14.43
N THR A 120 -15.80 -11.27 -14.27
CA THR A 120 -15.40 -9.88 -14.08
C THR A 120 -14.53 -9.79 -12.83
N VAL A 121 -13.21 -9.64 -13.01
CA VAL A 121 -12.30 -9.29 -11.92
C VAL A 121 -12.48 -7.79 -11.65
N ALA A 122 -12.92 -7.45 -10.44
CA ALA A 122 -13.02 -6.07 -10.00
C ALA A 122 -12.15 -5.85 -8.77
N LEU A 123 -11.57 -4.67 -8.65
CA LEU A 123 -10.79 -4.26 -7.48
C LEU A 123 -11.57 -3.21 -6.70
N THR A 124 -11.83 -3.49 -5.43
CA THR A 124 -12.34 -2.49 -4.49
C THR A 124 -11.20 -2.00 -3.60
N ALA A 125 -11.21 -0.71 -3.29
CA ALA A 125 -10.22 -0.09 -2.41
C ALA A 125 -10.96 0.65 -1.27
N GLY A 126 -10.44 0.53 -0.06
CA GLY A 126 -10.98 1.18 1.12
C GLY A 126 -9.93 1.34 2.21
N ALA A 127 -10.29 2.02 3.29
CA ALA A 127 -9.48 2.11 4.50
C ALA A 127 -10.27 1.53 5.66
N LEU A 128 -9.61 0.72 6.50
CA LEU A 128 -10.18 0.16 7.71
C LEU A 128 -9.44 0.73 8.91
N TRP A 129 -10.18 1.45 9.75
CA TRP A 129 -9.72 1.87 11.05
C TRP A 129 -9.93 0.75 12.05
N ASN A 130 -8.97 0.55 12.93
CA ASN A 130 -9.16 -0.35 14.05
C ASN A 130 -10.06 0.39 15.04
N ALA A 131 -11.36 0.14 15.01
CA ALA A 131 -12.27 0.64 16.05
C ALA A 131 -11.74 0.15 17.39
N SER A 132 -11.37 1.05 18.29
CA SER A 132 -11.04 0.65 19.65
C SER A 132 -12.29 0.04 20.26
N TYR A 133 -12.27 -1.26 20.52
CA TYR A 133 -13.25 -1.88 21.40
C TYR A 133 -12.91 -1.43 22.82
N THR A 134 -13.34 -0.22 23.19
CA THR A 134 -13.62 0.04 24.60
C THR A 134 -14.98 -0.58 24.84
N ALA A 135 -15.00 -1.85 25.24
CA ALA A 135 -16.13 -2.34 25.99
C ALA A 135 -16.13 -1.50 27.28
N ASP A 136 -17.02 -0.51 27.32
CA ASP A 136 -17.42 0.13 28.57
C ASP A 136 -18.38 -0.82 29.30
#